data_AF-A0A7V9MLS4-F1
#
_entry.id   AF-A0A7V9MLS4-F1
#
_cell.length_a   1.000
_cell.length_b   1.000
_cell.length_c   1.000
_cell.angle_alpha   90.00
_cell.angle_beta   90.00
_cell.angle_gamma   90.00
#
_symmetry.space_group_name_H-M   'P 1'
#
loop_
_entity.id
_entity.type
_entity.pdbx_description
1 polymer ?
#
loop_
_entity_poly.entity_id
_entity_poly.type
_entity_poly.pdbx_seq_one_letter_code
_entity_poly.pdbx_strand_id
1 'polypeptide(L)'
;MEKKTFNKEEAEVELNQWKERIKQLRMNIEQARDDIKVDILGDLEKLENQQAVIKNKLIHLNEGKQKWDDIEASIGDALYQIKNTYNKANSKYNL
;
A
#
# COMPACT_ATOMS: atom_id res chain seq x y z
N MET A 1 -20.25 -1.71 1.28
CA MET A 1 -18.90 -1.14 1.44
C MET A 1 -18.76 -0.04 0.41
N GLU A 2 -18.66 1.22 0.83
CA GLU A 2 -18.44 2.35 -0.09
C GLU A 2 -17.03 2.24 -0.68
N LYS A 3 -16.95 2.02 -1.99
CA LYS A 3 -15.69 2.20 -2.72
C LYS A 3 -15.42 3.70 -2.75
N LYS A 4 -14.34 4.14 -2.09
CA LYS A 4 -13.85 5.51 -2.31
C LYS A 4 -13.42 5.60 -3.79
N THR A 5 -14.13 6.41 -4.56
CA THR A 5 -13.66 6.92 -5.83
C THR A 5 -12.57 7.92 -5.54
N PHE A 6 -11.40 7.71 -6.13
CA PHE A 6 -10.28 8.63 -6.05
C PHE A 6 -10.18 9.34 -7.40
N ASN A 7 -9.71 10.57 -7.43
CA ASN A 7 -9.10 11.09 -8.65
C ASN A 7 -7.62 10.69 -8.70
N LYS A 8 -6.98 10.91 -9.86
CA LYS A 8 -5.58 10.56 -10.08
C LYS A 8 -4.63 11.16 -9.02
N GLU A 9 -4.79 12.44 -8.74
CA GLU A 9 -3.91 13.17 -7.81
C GLU A 9 -4.09 12.66 -6.37
N GLU A 10 -5.33 12.40 -5.96
CA GLU A 10 -5.63 11.80 -4.66
C GLU A 10 -5.02 10.40 -4.52
N ALA A 11 -5.08 9.58 -5.56
CA ALA A 11 -4.45 8.26 -5.56
C ALA A 11 -2.91 8.33 -5.47
N GLU A 12 -2.29 9.29 -6.15
CA GLU A 12 -0.84 9.54 -6.06
C GLU A 12 -0.44 10.02 -4.66
N VAL A 13 -1.21 10.94 -4.07
CA VAL A 13 -1.02 11.42 -2.69
C VAL A 13 -1.16 10.27 -1.70
N GLU A 14 -2.22 9.47 -1.80
CA GLU A 14 -2.46 8.38 -0.87
C GLU A 14 -1.39 7.28 -1.02
N LEU A 15 -0.95 6.96 -2.24
CA LEU A 15 0.16 6.04 -2.47
C LEU A 15 1.46 6.52 -1.81
N ASN A 16 1.76 7.82 -1.87
CA ASN A 16 2.93 8.41 -1.23
C ASN A 16 2.81 8.38 0.30
N GLN A 17 1.62 8.62 0.86
CA GLN A 17 1.39 8.48 2.30
C GLN A 17 1.63 7.04 2.76
N TRP A 18 1.13 6.06 2.00
CA TRP A 18 1.36 4.66 2.32
C TRP A 18 2.82 4.24 2.17
N LYS A 19 3.56 4.82 1.20
CA LYS A 19 5.01 4.62 1.08
C LYS A 19 5.74 4.95 2.37
N GLU A 20 5.48 6.12 2.94
CA GLU A 20 6.15 6.56 4.15
C GLU A 20 5.74 5.71 5.37
N ARG A 21 4.46 5.29 5.45
CA ARG A 21 3.99 4.38 6.50
C ARG A 21 4.62 2.99 6.41
N ILE A 22 4.74 2.43 5.21
CA ILE A 22 5.40 1.15 4.97
C ILE A 22 6.89 1.25 5.34
N LYS A 23 7.54 2.38 5.03
CA LYS A 23 8.92 2.64 5.44
C LYS A 23 9.07 2.71 6.96
N GLN A 24 8.17 3.40 7.65
CA GLN A 24 8.15 3.43 9.12
C GLN A 24 7.94 2.03 9.70
N LEU A 25 7.01 1.25 9.14
CA LEU A 25 6.77 -0.13 9.54
C LEU A 25 8.04 -0.97 9.39
N ARG A 26 8.77 -0.85 8.28
CA ARG A 26 10.06 -1.52 8.08
C ARG A 26 11.07 -1.19 9.17
N MET A 27 11.22 0.09 9.50
CA MET A 27 12.14 0.54 10.56
C MET A 27 11.73 -0.03 11.93
N ASN A 28 10.44 -0.05 12.23
CA ASN A 28 9.92 -0.63 13.47
C ASN A 28 10.17 -2.15 13.54
N ILE A 29 10.05 -2.87 12.41
CA ILE A 29 10.38 -4.31 12.32
C ILE A 29 11.86 -4.55 12.59
N GLU A 30 12.74 -3.74 12.01
CA GLU A 30 14.20 -3.87 12.23
C GLU A 30 14.56 -3.75 13.73
N GLN A 31 13.79 -2.97 14.48
CA GLN A 31 13.92 -2.77 15.93
C GLN A 31 13.15 -3.80 16.77
N ALA A 32 12.27 -4.60 16.16
CA ALA A 32 11.46 -5.60 16.87
C ALA A 32 12.29 -6.82 17.30
N ARG A 33 11.70 -7.66 18.16
CA ARG A 33 12.29 -8.95 18.55
C ARG A 33 12.22 -9.94 17.38
N ASP A 34 13.18 -10.88 17.32
CA ASP A 34 13.34 -11.77 16.16
C ASP A 34 12.17 -12.75 15.95
N ASP A 35 11.50 -13.14 17.03
CA ASP A 35 10.27 -13.97 17.01
C ASP A 35 9.09 -13.24 16.35
N ILE A 36 9.06 -11.92 16.46
CA ILE A 36 8.06 -11.06 15.82
C ILE A 36 8.47 -10.75 14.38
N LYS A 37 9.77 -10.54 14.10
CA LYS A 37 10.28 -10.14 12.76
C LYS A 37 9.82 -11.05 11.63
N VAL A 38 9.91 -12.37 11.77
CA VAL A 38 9.53 -13.33 10.71
C VAL A 38 8.09 -13.13 10.27
N ASP A 39 7.22 -12.92 11.25
CA ASP A 39 5.78 -12.77 11.07
C ASP A 39 5.44 -11.40 10.43
N ILE A 40 6.13 -10.32 10.79
CA ILE A 40 5.90 -9.00 10.17
C ILE A 40 6.51 -8.91 8.77
N LEU A 41 7.64 -9.57 8.51
CA LEU A 41 8.31 -9.52 7.20
C LEU A 41 7.38 -9.99 6.08
N GLY A 42 6.55 -11.02 6.32
CA GLY A 42 5.56 -11.46 5.34
C GLY A 42 4.44 -10.44 5.08
N ASP A 43 4.02 -9.68 6.09
CA ASP A 43 3.04 -8.61 5.90
C ASP A 43 3.66 -7.36 5.23
N LEU A 44 4.93 -7.08 5.53
CA LEU A 44 5.71 -6.03 4.86
C LEU A 44 5.89 -6.33 3.37
N GLU A 45 6.26 -7.56 3.01
CA GLU A 45 6.44 -7.96 1.61
C GLU A 45 5.12 -7.82 0.83
N LYS A 46 3.98 -8.20 1.42
CA LYS A 46 2.66 -7.99 0.81
C LYS A 46 2.37 -6.51 0.57
N LEU A 47 2.67 -5.65 1.55
CA LEU A 47 2.48 -4.20 1.44
C LEU A 47 3.35 -3.60 0.33
N GLU A 48 4.63 -3.97 0.25
CA GLU A 48 5.56 -3.52 -0.79
C GLU A 48 5.10 -3.97 -2.19
N ASN A 49 4.65 -5.22 -2.32
CA ASN A 49 4.11 -5.74 -3.58
C ASN A 49 2.83 -4.99 -4.01
N GLN A 50 1.90 -4.76 -3.09
CA GLN A 50 0.67 -3.98 -3.37
C GLN A 50 1.01 -2.55 -3.80
N GLN A 51 1.96 -1.91 -3.13
CA GLN A 51 2.44 -0.58 -3.50
C GLN A 51 3.05 -0.56 -4.91
N ALA A 52 3.87 -1.55 -5.24
CA ALA A 52 4.50 -1.68 -6.56
C ALA A 52 3.47 -1.83 -7.68
N VAL A 53 2.40 -2.60 -7.45
CA VAL A 53 1.30 -2.77 -8.41
C VAL A 53 0.63 -1.43 -8.72
N ILE A 54 0.28 -0.64 -7.70
CA ILE A 54 -0.36 0.68 -7.90
C ILE A 54 0.60 1.62 -8.64
N LYS A 55 1.87 1.65 -8.23
CA LYS A 55 2.90 2.48 -8.87
C LYS A 55 3.04 2.17 -10.36
N ASN A 56 3.08 0.90 -10.74
CA ASN A 56 3.17 0.50 -12.15
C ASN A 56 1.94 0.93 -12.96
N LYS A 57 0.73 0.83 -12.38
CA LYS A 57 -0.49 1.31 -13.04
C LYS A 57 -0.47 2.83 -13.26
N LEU A 58 0.00 3.59 -12.27
CA LEU A 58 0.15 5.04 -12.41
C LEU A 58 1.23 5.43 -13.44
N ILE A 59 2.32 4.66 -13.54
CA ILE A 59 3.32 4.84 -14.60
C ILE A 59 2.69 4.62 -15.97
N HIS A 60 1.98 3.51 -16.19
CA HIS A 60 1.32 3.23 -17.46
C HIS A 60 0.25 4.27 -17.81
N LEU A 61 -0.48 4.78 -16.82
CA LEU A 61 -1.40 5.91 -16.98
C LEU A 61 -0.65 7.15 -17.47
N ASN A 62 0.48 7.50 -16.84
CA ASN A 62 1.29 8.66 -17.21
C ASN A 62 1.95 8.52 -18.59
N GLU A 63 2.26 7.30 -19.00
CA GLU A 63 2.77 6.98 -20.35
C GLU A 63 1.67 6.92 -21.42
N GLY A 64 0.40 7.13 -21.04
CA GLY A 64 -0.75 7.05 -21.95
C GLY A 64 -1.10 5.63 -22.40
N LYS A 65 -0.55 4.60 -21.74
CA LYS A 65 -0.81 3.18 -22.03
C LYS A 65 -2.11 2.68 -21.40
N GLN A 66 -2.67 3.40 -20.44
CA GLN A 66 -3.94 3.10 -19.78
C GLN A 66 -4.73 4.40 -19.56
N LYS A 67 -6.06 4.31 -19.48
CA LYS A 67 -6.91 5.44 -19.08
C LYS A 67 -7.24 5.35 -17.59
N TRP A 68 -7.50 6.49 -16.97
CA TRP A 68 -7.87 6.57 -15.55
C TRP A 68 -9.11 5.72 -15.25
N ASP A 69 -10.16 5.90 -16.05
CA ASP A 69 -11.44 5.20 -15.89
C ASP A 69 -11.30 3.67 -15.95
N ASP A 70 -10.28 3.16 -16.65
CA ASP A 70 -10.01 1.73 -16.76
C ASP A 70 -9.33 1.16 -15.51
N ILE A 71 -8.63 1.99 -14.72
CA ILE A 71 -7.78 1.54 -13.61
C ILE A 71 -8.23 2.04 -12.24
N GLU A 72 -9.07 3.07 -12.15
CA GLU A 72 -9.51 3.71 -10.90
C GLU A 72 -9.98 2.69 -9.87
N ALA A 73 -10.94 1.83 -10.25
CA ALA A 73 -11.51 0.85 -9.34
C ALA A 73 -10.44 -0.10 -8.79
N SER A 74 -9.50 -0.50 -9.63
CA SER A 74 -8.42 -1.41 -9.25
C SER A 74 -7.36 -0.73 -8.36
N ILE A 75 -7.14 0.58 -8.53
CA ILE A 75 -6.28 1.39 -7.66
C ILE A 75 -6.95 1.57 -6.30
N GLY A 76 -8.24 1.94 -6.28
CA GLY A 76 -9.01 2.09 -5.05
C GLY A 76 -9.05 0.81 -4.23
N ASP A 77 -9.29 -0.34 -4.89
CA ASP A 77 -9.24 -1.65 -4.22
C ASP A 77 -7.84 -1.94 -3.66
N ALA A 78 -6.78 -1.64 -4.40
CA ALA A 78 -5.40 -1.86 -3.93
C ALA A 78 -5.02 -0.96 -2.74
N LEU A 79 -5.39 0.33 -2.76
CA LEU A 79 -5.20 1.24 -1.62
C LEU A 79 -5.95 0.76 -0.37
N TYR A 80 -7.17 0.27 -0.56
CA TYR A 80 -7.94 -0.33 0.53
C TYR A 80 -7.26 -1.57 1.11
N GLN A 81 -6.67 -2.43 0.27
CA GLN A 81 -5.91 -3.60 0.75
C GLN A 81 -4.65 -3.21 1.51
N ILE A 82 -3.92 -2.17 1.05
CA ILE A 82 -2.76 -1.63 1.76
C ILE A 82 -3.19 -1.18 3.16
N LYS A 83 -4.25 -0.37 3.25
CA LYS A 83 -4.78 0.11 4.53
C LYS A 83 -5.12 -1.04 5.48
N ASN A 84 -5.82 -2.06 4.98
CA ASN A 84 -6.22 -3.20 5.81
C ASN A 84 -5.02 -4.03 6.26
N THR A 85 -4.06 -4.28 5.37
CA THR A 85 -2.85 -5.05 5.69
C THR A 85 -2.01 -4.31 6.71
N TYR A 86 -1.82 -3.00 6.53
CA TYR A 86 -1.11 -2.15 7.48
C TYR A 86 -1.79 -2.12 8.84
N ASN A 87 -3.10 -1.88 8.90
CA ASN A 87 -3.84 -1.86 10.17
C ASN A 87 -3.76 -3.20 10.90
N LYS A 88 -3.85 -4.33 10.17
CA LYS A 88 -3.70 -5.66 10.75
C LYS A 88 -2.30 -5.87 11.33
N ALA A 89 -1.25 -5.51 10.59
CA ALA A 89 0.12 -5.59 11.10
C ALA A 89 0.28 -4.70 12.35
N ASN A 90 -0.15 -3.45 12.28
CA ASN A 90 -0.03 -2.51 13.39
C ASN A 90 -0.73 -3.01 14.66
N SER A 91 -1.95 -3.54 14.53
CA SER A 91 -2.70 -4.12 15.64
C SER A 91 -2.10 -5.44 16.15
N LYS A 92 -1.61 -6.31 15.27
CA LYS A 92 -1.03 -7.61 15.67
C LYS A 92 0.26 -7.44 16.46
N TYR A 93 1.06 -6.43 16.12
CA TYR A 93 2.41 -6.28 16.65
C TYR A 93 2.56 -5.09 17.62
N ASN A 94 1.47 -4.37 17.93
CA ASN A 94 1.47 -3.17 18.78
C ASN A 94 2.55 -2.15 18.37
N LEU A 95 2.64 -1.88 17.06
CA LEU A 95 3.56 -0.89 16.49
C LEU A 95 2.97 0.51 16.42
#